data_AF-A0A7X7ZEG2-F1
#
_entry.id   AF-A0A7X7ZEG2-F1
#
_cell.length_a   1.000
_cell.length_b   1.000
_cell.length_c   1.000
_cell.angle_alpha   90.00
_cell.angle_beta   90.00
_cell.angle_gamma   90.00
#
_symmetry.space_group_name_H-M   'P 1'
#
loop_
_entity.id
_entity.type
_entity.pdbx_description
1 polymer ?
#
loop_
_entity_poly.entity_id
_entity_poly.type
_entity_poly.pdbx_seq_one_letter_code
_entity_poly.pdbx_strand_id
1 'polypeptide(L)'
;MPTEFKYEIEQQFGTLSSSQSSTGTSYSKEVNLIAYGDAEPKYDIRNWTVNADGTKRMGKGITLSREEMNELKKVLDDMEEELKGE
;
A
#
# COMPACT_ATOMS: atom_id res chain seq x y z
N MET A 1 -11.37 25.00 -8.17
CA MET A 1 -11.55 23.73 -8.90
C MET A 1 -10.90 22.64 -8.05
N PRO A 2 -11.55 21.49 -7.80
CA PRO A 2 -10.92 20.39 -7.08
C PRO A 2 -9.77 19.87 -7.93
N THR A 3 -8.54 20.00 -7.44
CA THR A 3 -7.36 19.41 -8.06
C THR A 3 -7.53 17.89 -7.95
N GLU A 4 -7.76 17.20 -9.06
CA GLU A 4 -7.80 15.74 -9.06
C GLU A 4 -6.47 15.22 -8.53
N PHE A 5 -6.55 14.33 -7.53
CA PHE A 5 -5.39 13.70 -6.95
C PHE A 5 -4.84 12.68 -7.96
N LYS A 6 -3.83 13.09 -8.72
CA LYS A 6 -3.15 12.24 -9.71
C LYS A 6 -2.10 11.39 -8.99
N TYR A 7 -2.18 10.09 -9.19
CA TYR A 7 -1.17 9.14 -8.76
C TYR A 7 -0.93 8.10 -9.85
N GLU A 8 0.28 7.57 -9.89
CA GLU A 8 0.65 6.45 -10.77
C GLU A 8 1.31 5.37 -9.93
N ILE A 9 0.84 4.12 -10.08
CA ILE A 9 1.47 2.96 -9.44
C ILE A 9 2.60 2.51 -10.35
N GLU A 10 3.83 2.85 -10.01
CA GLU A 10 5.00 2.47 -10.77
C GLU A 10 5.35 0.99 -10.59
N GLN A 11 5.17 0.47 -9.36
CA GLN A 11 5.49 -0.91 -9.04
C GLN A 11 4.59 -1.44 -7.93
N GLN A 12 4.17 -2.70 -8.04
CA GLN A 12 3.49 -3.44 -6.98
C GLN A 12 4.46 -4.45 -6.38
N PHE A 13 4.73 -4.36 -5.08
CA PHE A 13 5.64 -5.27 -4.38
C PHE A 13 4.93 -6.49 -3.81
N GLY A 14 3.68 -6.32 -3.35
CA GLY A 14 2.91 -7.44 -2.82
C GLY A 14 1.61 -7.03 -2.13
N THR A 15 0.87 -8.04 -1.71
CA THR A 15 -0.42 -7.91 -1.02
C THR A 15 -0.30 -8.52 0.37
N LEU A 16 -0.51 -7.70 1.40
CA LEU A 16 -0.45 -8.11 2.81
C LEU A 16 -1.72 -8.84 3.25
N SER A 17 -2.87 -8.44 2.70
CA SER A 17 -4.16 -9.08 2.97
C SER A 17 -5.12 -8.81 1.83
N SER A 18 -5.97 -9.79 1.51
CA SER A 18 -7.06 -9.62 0.55
C SER A 18 -8.35 -10.22 1.09
N SER A 19 -9.48 -9.59 0.80
CA SER A 19 -10.81 -10.11 1.09
C SER A 19 -11.82 -9.69 0.03
N GLN A 20 -12.84 -10.50 -0.17
CA GLN A 20 -13.91 -10.22 -1.13
C GLN A 20 -15.25 -10.31 -0.42
N SER A 21 -16.07 -9.27 -0.58
CA SER A 21 -17.42 -9.22 -0.07
C SER A 21 -18.38 -9.95 -1.00
N SER A 22 -19.46 -10.51 -0.42
CA SER A 22 -20.57 -11.12 -1.14
C SER A 22 -21.29 -10.18 -2.11
N THR A 23 -21.06 -8.87 -1.99
CA THR A 23 -21.59 -7.83 -2.89
C THR A 23 -20.71 -7.57 -4.11
N GLY A 24 -19.61 -8.30 -4.29
CA GLY A 24 -18.65 -8.12 -5.39
C GLY A 24 -17.63 -6.99 -5.16
N THR A 25 -17.61 -6.39 -3.96
CA THR A 25 -16.57 -5.43 -3.57
C THR A 25 -15.37 -6.16 -2.98
N SER A 26 -14.17 -5.86 -3.48
CA SER A 26 -12.92 -6.46 -3.01
C SER A 26 -12.07 -5.44 -2.25
N TYR A 27 -11.43 -5.90 -1.18
CA TYR A 27 -10.52 -5.11 -0.37
C TYR A 27 -9.14 -5.75 -0.41
N SER A 28 -8.10 -4.95 -0.62
CA SER A 28 -6.71 -5.43 -0.60
C SER A 28 -5.82 -4.43 0.11
N LYS A 29 -5.01 -4.90 1.05
CA LYS A 29 -3.91 -4.11 1.61
C LYS A 29 -2.66 -4.44 0.81
N GLU A 30 -2.11 -3.45 0.10
CA GLU A 30 -1.02 -3.63 -0.85
C GLU A 30 0.18 -2.76 -0.45
N VAL A 31 1.38 -3.22 -0.82
CA VAL A 31 2.63 -2.47 -0.76
C VAL A 31 3.04 -2.13 -2.18
N ASN A 32 3.07 -0.83 -2.50
CA ASN A 32 3.29 -0.31 -3.85
C ASN A 32 4.36 0.79 -3.84
N LEU A 33 4.94 1.07 -5.01
CA LEU A 33 5.67 2.30 -5.31
C LEU A 33 4.72 3.22 -6.07
N ILE A 34 4.44 4.40 -5.52
CA ILE A 34 3.46 5.34 -6.08
C ILE A 34 4.10 6.71 -6.28
N ALA A 35 4.01 7.22 -7.51
CA ALA A 35 4.32 8.62 -7.82
C ALA A 35 3.05 9.47 -7.65
N TYR A 36 3.18 10.60 -6.98
CA TYR A 36 2.07 11.55 -6.77
C TYR A 36 2.30 12.80 -7.62
N GLY A 37 1.63 12.89 -8.77
CA GLY A 37 1.94 13.89 -9.80
C GLY A 37 3.37 13.74 -10.32
N ASP A 38 4.11 14.85 -10.39
CA ASP A 38 5.51 14.89 -10.83
C ASP A 38 6.54 14.65 -9.69
N ALA A 39 6.08 14.24 -8.50
CA ALA A 39 6.97 13.98 -7.38
C ALA A 39 7.66 12.62 -7.49
N GLU A 40 8.81 12.48 -6.83
CA GLU A 40 9.53 11.20 -6.75
C GLU A 40 8.63 10.09 -6.18
N PRO A 41 8.66 8.89 -6.78
CA PRO A 41 7.88 7.75 -6.32
C PRO A 41 8.23 7.37 -4.88
N LYS A 42 7.20 7.11 -4.07
CA LYS A 42 7.33 6.73 -2.67
C LYS A 42 6.73 5.37 -2.40
N TYR A 43 7.25 4.69 -1.38
CA TYR A 43 6.64 3.45 -0.92
C TYR A 43 5.31 3.76 -0.27
N ASP A 44 4.33 2.91 -0.50
CA ASP A 44 3.00 3.16 0.01
C ASP A 44 2.32 1.85 0.42
N ILE A 45 1.87 1.83 1.67
CA ILE A 45 1.13 0.71 2.24
C ILE A 45 -0.28 1.19 2.52
N ARG A 46 -1.23 0.80 1.67
CA ARG A 46 -2.62 1.24 1.81
C ARG A 46 -3.62 0.14 1.56
N ASN A 47 -4.82 0.35 2.10
CA ASN A 47 -5.99 -0.42 1.70
C ASN A 47 -6.55 0.12 0.39
N TRP A 48 -6.89 -0.77 -0.51
CA TRP A 48 -7.58 -0.51 -1.76
C TRP A 48 -8.97 -1.12 -1.70
N THR A 49 -9.92 -0.46 -2.34
CA THR A 49 -11.27 -0.97 -2.51
C THR A 49 -11.59 -0.98 -3.98
N VAL A 50 -11.87 -2.15 -4.54
CA VAL A 50 -12.43 -2.30 -5.88
C VAL A 50 -13.91 -2.56 -5.72
N ASN A 51 -14.74 -1.59 -6.11
CA ASN A 51 -16.18 -1.71 -6.03
C ASN A 51 -16.71 -2.65 -7.12
N ALA A 52 -17.96 -3.11 -6.96
CA ALA A 52 -18.59 -4.03 -7.90
C ALA A 52 -18.74 -3.46 -9.33
N ASP A 53 -18.74 -2.13 -9.47
CA ASP A 53 -18.74 -1.40 -10.75
C ASP A 53 -17.34 -1.29 -11.39
N GLY A 54 -16.30 -1.86 -10.75
CA GLY A 54 -14.91 -1.80 -11.20
C GLY A 54 -14.14 -0.56 -10.71
N THR A 55 -14.78 0.36 -9.98
CA THR A 55 -14.12 1.58 -9.50
C THR A 55 -13.12 1.26 -8.38
N LYS A 56 -11.83 1.54 -8.61
CA LYS A 56 -10.76 1.44 -7.60
C LYS A 56 -10.68 2.71 -6.76
N ARG A 57 -10.72 2.57 -5.44
CA ARG A 57 -10.59 3.67 -4.47
C ARG A 57 -9.43 3.41 -3.52
N MET A 58 -8.69 4.48 -3.25
CA MET A 58 -7.68 4.50 -2.20
C MET A 58 -8.37 4.64 -0.85
N GLY A 59 -8.12 3.69 0.06
CA GLY A 59 -8.51 3.76 1.45
C GLY A 59 -7.41 4.38 2.31
N LYS A 60 -7.51 4.17 3.63
CA LYS A 60 -6.47 4.61 4.58
C LYS A 60 -5.16 3.84 4.34
N GLY A 61 -4.05 4.54 4.50
CA GLY A 61 -2.72 3.98 4.35
C GLY A 61 -1.65 4.93 4.87
N ILE A 62 -0.40 4.53 4.66
CA ILE A 62 0.79 5.31 4.99
C ILE A 62 1.70 5.36 3.77
N THR A 63 2.25 6.54 3.50
CA THR A 63 3.29 6.75 2.50
C THR A 63 4.62 6.87 3.23
N LEU A 64 5.63 6.15 2.77
CA LEU A 64 6.95 6.06 3.34
C LEU A 64 7.98 6.52 2.30
N SER A 65 8.91 7.35 2.74
CA SER A 65 10.15 7.60 2.01
C SER A 65 10.99 6.32 1.89
N ARG A 66 11.99 6.35 1.01
CA ARG A 66 12.95 5.23 0.88
C ARG A 66 13.69 4.98 2.19
N GLU A 67 14.03 6.03 2.94
CA GLU A 67 14.71 5.92 4.23
C GLU A 67 13.81 5.26 5.28
N GLU A 68 12.56 5.69 5.39
CA GLU A 68 11.58 5.07 6.31
C GLU A 68 11.30 3.60 5.96
N MET A 69 11.24 3.26 4.66
CA MET A 69 11.06 1.86 4.23
C MET A 69 12.26 0.98 4.62
N ASN A 70 13.48 1.50 4.53
CA ASN A 70 14.69 0.79 4.95
C ASN A 70 14.71 0.56 6.47
N GLU A 71 14.33 1.56 7.26
CA GLU A 71 14.23 1.42 8.72
C GLU A 71 13.11 0.45 9.10
N LEU A 72 11.94 0.53 8.45
CA LEU A 72 10.85 -0.43 8.66
C LEU A 72 11.31 -1.86 8.40
N LYS A 73 12.08 -2.09 7.34
CA LYS A 73 12.62 -3.42 7.04
C LYS A 73 13.49 -3.93 8.19
N LYS A 74 14.41 -3.11 8.73
CA LYS A 74 15.26 -3.51 9.86
C LYS A 74 14.42 -3.89 11.08
N VAL A 75 13.41 -3.08 11.41
CA VAL A 75 12.48 -3.37 12.52
C VAL A 75 11.77 -4.71 12.30
N LEU A 76 11.32 -4.99 11.08
CA LEU A 76 10.67 -6.27 10.76
C LEU A 76 11.63 -7.45 10.87
N ASP A 77 12.87 -7.32 10.40
CA ASP A 77 13.90 -8.35 10.50
C ASP A 77 14.24 -8.63 11.98
N ASP A 78 14.42 -7.58 12.79
CA ASP A 78 14.68 -7.70 14.24
C ASP A 78 13.51 -8.40 14.96
N MET A 79 12.27 -8.01 14.67
CA MET A 79 11.05 -8.65 15.22
C MET A 79 10.96 -10.13 14.86
N GLU A 80 11.31 -10.50 13.62
CA GLU A 80 11.27 -11.90 13.17
C GLU A 80 12.28 -12.76 13.94
N GLU A 81 13.49 -12.24 14.15
CA GLU A 81 14.53 -12.94 14.92
C GLU A 81 14.15 -13.10 16.39
N GLU A 82 13.52 -12.10 17.02
CA GLU A 82 13.01 -12.21 18.40
C GLU A 82 11.93 -13.30 18.53
N LEU A 83 10.99 -13.36 17.58
CA LEU A 83 9.88 -14.33 17.61
C LEU A 83 10.31 -15.76 17.26
N LYS A 84 11.43 -15.95 16.55
CA LYS A 84 12.03 -17.28 16.31
C LYS A 84 12.79 -17.82 17.54
N GLY A 85 13.14 -16.94 18.48
CA GLY A 85 13.85 -17.26 19.71
C GLY A 85 12.98 -17.84 20.83
N GLU A 86 11.65 -17.90 20.64
CA GLU A 86 10.67 -18.51 21.54
C GLU A 86 10.25 -19.93 21.13
#